data_AF-A0A7Y8MNY0-F1
#
_entry.id   AF-A0A7Y8MNY0-F1
#
_cell.length_a   1.000
_cell.length_b   1.000
_cell.length_c   1.000
_cell.angle_alpha   90.00
_cell.angle_beta   90.00
_cell.angle_gamma   90.00
#
_symmetry.space_group_name_H-M   'P 1'
#
loop_
_entity.id
_entity.type
_entity.pdbx_description
1 polymer ?
#
loop_
_entity_poly.entity_id
_entity_poly.type
_entity_poly.pdbx_seq_one_letter_code
_entity_poly.pdbx_strand_id
1 'polypeptide(L)'
;MSWEIVIGLETHAQLSTQSKIFSGAATAFGAAPNSQACGVDIALPGTLPVLNRGAVERAIRFALAVGGTINRTSVFARKNYFYPDLPKGYQISQYEAPIVAGGALTILVGGAEKVVRLTRAHLEEDAGKSLHEDFHGLTG
;
A
#
# COMPACT_ATOMS: atom_id res chain seq x y z
N MET A 1 -8.90 -20.79 -31.87
CA MET A 1 -9.49 -19.61 -31.18
C MET A 1 -8.93 -18.36 -31.84
N SER A 2 -9.76 -17.34 -32.11
CA SER A 2 -9.37 -16.11 -32.83
C SER A 2 -9.02 -14.93 -31.91
N TRP A 3 -9.07 -15.12 -30.60
CA TRP A 3 -8.86 -14.07 -29.61
C TRP A 3 -7.91 -14.56 -28.50
N GLU A 4 -7.11 -13.64 -27.97
CA GLU A 4 -6.20 -13.88 -26.84
C GLU A 4 -6.70 -13.10 -25.62
N ILE A 5 -6.76 -13.77 -24.46
CA ILE A 5 -7.17 -13.14 -23.20
C ILE A 5 -5.92 -12.62 -22.49
N VAL A 6 -5.90 -11.31 -22.22
CA VAL A 6 -4.81 -10.63 -21.50
C VAL A 6 -5.36 -10.11 -20.17
N ILE A 7 -4.75 -10.53 -19.06
CA ILE A 7 -5.15 -10.16 -17.69
C ILE A 7 -3.99 -9.44 -17.00
N GLY A 8 -4.28 -8.26 -16.45
CA GLY A 8 -3.40 -7.53 -15.54
C GLY A 8 -4.01 -7.49 -14.15
N LEU A 9 -3.18 -7.61 -13.11
CA LEU A 9 -3.60 -7.55 -11.72
C LEU A 9 -2.92 -6.37 -11.03
N GLU A 10 -3.69 -5.66 -10.22
CA GLU A 10 -3.18 -4.72 -9.22
C GLU A 10 -3.46 -5.34 -7.85
N THR A 11 -2.45 -5.32 -6.97
CA THR A 11 -2.56 -5.95 -5.65
C THR A 11 -2.00 -5.00 -4.62
N HIS A 12 -2.78 -4.76 -3.57
CA HIS A 12 -2.39 -3.97 -2.42
C HIS A 12 -2.13 -4.95 -1.27
N ALA A 13 -1.00 -4.76 -0.57
CA ALA A 13 -0.58 -5.64 0.51
C ALA A 13 -0.26 -4.81 1.75
N GLN A 14 -0.98 -5.07 2.84
CA GLN A 14 -0.73 -4.39 4.12
C GLN A 14 0.59 -4.87 4.72
N LEU A 15 1.50 -3.93 4.94
CA LEU A 15 2.81 -4.23 5.53
C LEU A 15 2.68 -4.48 7.03
N SER A 16 3.31 -5.55 7.50
CA SER A 16 3.27 -6.01 8.90
C SER A 16 4.09 -5.13 9.87
N THR A 17 4.01 -3.80 9.78
CA THR A 17 4.69 -2.86 10.69
C THR A 17 3.92 -2.70 12.00
N GLN A 18 4.59 -2.17 13.05
CA GLN A 18 3.93 -1.85 14.33
C GLN A 18 3.25 -0.47 14.33
N SER A 19 3.78 0.45 13.53
CA SER A 19 3.24 1.79 13.33
C SER A 19 2.92 2.05 11.87
N LYS A 20 2.11 3.09 11.60
CA LYS A 20 1.69 3.50 10.26
C LYS A 20 2.88 4.02 9.43
N ILE A 21 2.68 4.16 8.12
CA ILE A 21 3.76 4.52 7.19
C ILE A 21 4.26 5.96 7.38
N PHE A 22 3.42 6.90 7.81
CA PHE A 22 3.77 8.32 7.97
C PHE A 22 3.54 8.88 9.38
N SER A 23 3.14 8.06 10.34
CA SER A 23 2.88 8.47 11.72
C SER A 23 3.28 7.37 12.72
N GLY A 24 3.43 7.75 13.99
CA GLY A 24 3.74 6.82 15.08
C GLY A 24 2.56 6.01 15.58
N ALA A 25 1.35 6.21 15.04
CA ALA A 25 0.15 5.50 15.49
C ALA A 25 0.20 4.01 15.12
N ALA A 26 -0.48 3.19 15.92
CA ALA A 26 -0.50 1.73 15.75
C ALA A 26 -1.23 1.29 14.47
N THR A 27 -0.89 0.08 14.01
CA THR A 27 -1.52 -0.65 12.89
C THR A 27 -2.27 -1.90 13.36
N ALA A 28 -2.53 -2.02 14.67
CA ALA A 28 -3.13 -3.22 15.23
C ALA A 28 -4.62 -3.30 14.89
N PHE A 29 -5.03 -4.42 14.29
CA PHE A 29 -6.40 -4.71 13.90
C PHE A 29 -7.34 -4.89 15.10
N GLY A 30 -8.63 -4.57 14.93
CA GLY A 30 -9.67 -4.83 15.93
C GLY A 30 -9.82 -3.75 17.00
N ALA A 31 -9.29 -2.55 16.76
CA ALA A 31 -9.32 -1.45 17.73
C ALA A 31 -10.65 -0.69 17.69
N ALA A 32 -10.98 -0.02 18.81
CA ALA A 32 -12.14 0.85 18.82
C ALA A 32 -12.02 1.94 17.73
N PRO A 33 -13.13 2.35 17.09
CA PRO A 33 -13.11 3.36 16.03
C PRO A 33 -12.33 4.60 16.43
N ASN A 34 -11.43 5.06 15.56
CA ASN A 34 -10.60 6.26 15.73
C ASN A 34 -9.65 6.26 16.94
N SER A 35 -9.53 5.16 17.71
CA SER A 35 -8.65 5.09 18.89
C SER A 35 -7.16 5.02 18.54
N GLN A 36 -6.83 4.57 17.32
CA GLN A 36 -5.45 4.48 16.81
C GLN A 36 -5.16 5.56 15.77
N ALA A 37 -5.77 6.74 15.90
CA ALA A 37 -5.50 7.88 15.02
C ALA A 37 -4.72 8.98 15.76
N CYS A 38 -3.84 9.68 15.04
CA CYS A 38 -3.15 10.87 15.53
C CYS A 38 -3.37 12.07 14.59
N GLY A 39 -2.84 13.24 14.95
CA GLY A 39 -3.01 14.47 14.17
C GLY A 39 -2.59 14.34 12.70
N VAL A 40 -1.54 13.55 12.40
CA VAL A 40 -1.10 13.28 11.01
C VAL A 40 -2.15 12.45 10.26
N ASP A 41 -2.73 11.46 10.92
CA ASP A 41 -3.67 10.52 10.30
C ASP A 41 -4.99 11.21 9.94
N ILE A 42 -5.47 12.09 10.82
CA ILE A 42 -6.70 12.87 10.62
C ILE A 42 -6.47 14.21 9.90
N ALA A 43 -5.27 14.42 9.34
CA ALA A 43 -4.90 15.60 8.57
C ALA A 43 -5.11 16.94 9.29
N LEU A 44 -4.76 17.03 10.58
CA LEU A 44 -4.82 18.32 11.28
C LEU A 44 -3.90 19.35 10.60
N PRO A 45 -4.32 20.62 10.51
CA PRO A 45 -3.48 21.68 9.94
C PRO A 45 -2.10 21.75 10.61
N GLY A 46 -1.05 21.85 9.79
CA GLY A 46 0.33 21.98 10.26
C GLY A 46 1.06 20.66 10.55
N THR A 47 0.42 19.51 10.36
CA THR A 47 1.06 18.21 10.54
C THR A 47 1.93 17.83 9.33
N LEU A 48 2.98 17.02 9.58
CA LEU A 48 3.94 16.60 8.55
C LEU A 48 4.16 15.08 8.61
N PRO A 49 4.30 14.39 7.46
CA PRO A 49 4.52 12.95 7.41
C PRO A 49 5.97 12.59 7.77
N VAL A 50 6.16 11.50 8.53
CA VAL A 50 7.49 10.93 8.83
C VAL A 50 7.52 9.47 8.41
N LEU A 51 8.35 9.15 7.41
CA LEU A 51 8.40 7.83 6.80
C LEU A 51 8.85 6.74 7.79
N ASN A 52 8.12 5.62 7.79
CA ASN A 52 8.40 4.45 8.59
C ASN A 52 9.54 3.61 7.98
N ARG A 53 10.65 3.46 8.72
CA ARG A 53 11.78 2.60 8.34
C ARG A 53 11.36 1.16 8.06
N GLY A 54 10.48 0.60 8.88
CA GLY A 54 10.01 -0.78 8.74
C GLY A 54 9.18 -1.01 7.47
N ALA A 55 8.50 0.01 6.95
CA ALA A 55 7.80 -0.07 5.67
C ALA A 55 8.81 -0.19 4.51
N VAL A 56 9.87 0.63 4.53
CA VAL A 56 10.96 0.59 3.55
C VAL A 56 11.68 -0.76 3.57
N GLU A 57 11.99 -1.28 4.75
CA GLU A 57 12.65 -2.60 4.89
C GLU A 57 11.81 -3.73 4.28
N ARG A 58 10.48 -3.70 4.44
CA ARG A 58 9.57 -4.71 3.87
C ARG A 58 9.49 -4.59 2.35
N ALA A 59 9.45 -3.38 1.80
CA ALA A 59 9.51 -3.17 0.35
C ALA A 59 10.82 -3.67 -0.27
N ILE A 60 11.96 -3.46 0.41
CA ILE A 60 13.27 -4.00 0.00
C ILE A 60 13.26 -5.53 0.04
N ARG A 61 12.75 -6.15 1.11
CA ARG A 61 12.62 -7.61 1.21
C ARG A 61 11.74 -8.18 0.09
N PHE A 62 10.63 -7.51 -0.20
CA PHE A 62 9.74 -7.89 -1.30
C PHE A 62 10.49 -7.85 -2.64
N ALA A 63 11.22 -6.76 -2.94
CA ALA A 63 12.00 -6.65 -4.16
C ALA A 63 12.98 -7.82 -4.33
N LEU A 64 13.74 -8.14 -3.29
CA LEU A 64 14.69 -9.25 -3.32
C LEU A 64 13.97 -10.60 -3.55
N ALA A 65 12.83 -10.82 -2.90
CA ALA A 65 12.06 -12.06 -3.03
C ALA A 65 11.50 -12.29 -4.44
N VAL A 66 11.16 -11.22 -5.16
CA VAL A 66 10.60 -11.30 -6.52
C VAL A 66 11.63 -11.03 -7.62
N GLY A 67 12.91 -10.91 -7.27
CA GLY A 67 13.97 -10.55 -8.22
C GLY A 67 13.79 -9.17 -8.86
N GLY A 68 13.10 -8.25 -8.18
CA GLY A 68 12.91 -6.87 -8.62
C GLY A 68 14.14 -6.01 -8.37
N THR A 69 14.26 -4.92 -9.14
CA THR A 69 15.32 -3.92 -8.95
C THR A 69 14.92 -2.94 -7.86
N ILE A 70 15.75 -2.79 -6.83
CA ILE A 70 15.57 -1.76 -5.80
C ILE A 70 16.14 -0.44 -6.32
N ASN A 71 15.27 0.56 -6.50
CA ASN A 71 15.72 1.87 -6.94
C ASN A 71 16.48 2.59 -5.82
N ARG A 72 17.67 3.11 -6.13
CA ARG A 72 18.49 3.86 -5.16
C ARG A 72 17.87 5.19 -4.78
N THR A 73 17.09 5.75 -5.70
CA THR A 73 16.31 6.97 -5.51
C THR A 73 14.86 6.64 -5.82
N SER A 74 13.96 6.90 -4.88
CA SER A 74 12.51 6.80 -5.08
C SER A 74 11.85 8.04 -4.48
N VAL A 75 10.70 8.44 -5.04
CA VAL A 75 10.05 9.72 -4.72
C VAL A 75 8.61 9.45 -4.31
N PHE A 76 8.21 9.98 -3.15
CA PHE A 76 6.80 10.03 -2.77
C PHE A 76 6.09 11.18 -3.49
N ALA A 77 4.94 10.87 -4.07
CA ALA A 77 4.06 11.79 -4.78
C ALA A 77 2.70 11.87 -4.07
N ARG A 78 1.97 12.97 -4.31
CA ARG A 78 0.61 13.15 -3.80
C ARG A 78 -0.38 12.78 -4.90
N LYS A 79 -1.14 11.72 -4.69
CA LYS A 79 -2.27 11.31 -5.54
C LYS A 79 -3.53 11.98 -5.02
N ASN A 80 -3.95 13.08 -5.65
CA ASN A 80 -5.02 13.95 -5.16
C ASN A 80 -6.41 13.42 -5.58
N TYR A 81 -7.31 13.21 -4.62
CA TYR A 81 -8.72 12.90 -4.85
C TYR A 81 -9.51 13.15 -3.55
N PHE A 82 -10.79 13.44 -3.67
CA PHE A 82 -11.65 13.74 -2.53
C PHE A 82 -12.49 12.52 -2.16
N TYR A 83 -12.35 12.03 -0.94
CA TYR A 83 -13.20 10.98 -0.40
C TYR A 83 -13.23 11.04 1.14
N PRO A 84 -14.34 10.71 1.83
CA PRO A 84 -14.47 10.91 3.29
C PRO A 84 -13.46 10.17 4.15
N ASP A 85 -12.99 8.99 3.73
CA ASP A 85 -11.96 8.24 4.47
C ASP A 85 -10.51 8.65 4.12
N LEU A 86 -10.34 9.64 3.24
CA LEU A 86 -9.04 10.21 2.87
C LEU A 86 -8.94 11.67 3.37
N PRO A 87 -8.59 11.88 4.65
CA PRO A 87 -8.72 13.18 5.30
C PRO A 87 -7.81 14.27 4.71
N LYS A 88 -6.71 13.90 4.05
CA LYS A 88 -5.74 14.85 3.47
C LYS A 88 -6.19 15.44 2.12
N GLY A 89 -7.21 14.87 1.47
CA GLY A 89 -7.55 15.16 0.07
C GLY A 89 -6.50 14.68 -0.94
N TYR A 90 -5.50 13.94 -0.47
CA TYR A 90 -4.52 13.22 -1.27
C TYR A 90 -3.96 12.03 -0.49
N GLN A 91 -3.58 11.00 -1.23
CA GLN A 91 -2.83 9.84 -0.73
C GLN A 91 -1.36 10.06 -1.04
N ILE A 92 -0.49 9.90 -0.05
CA ILE A 92 0.96 9.84 -0.27
C ILE A 92 1.30 8.44 -0.80
N SER A 93 1.72 8.37 -2.06
CA SER A 93 2.09 7.15 -2.78
C SER A 93 3.40 7.40 -3.55
N GLN A 94 3.77 6.56 -4.52
CA GLN A 94 4.88 6.85 -5.44
C GLN A 94 4.36 6.73 -6.88
N TYR A 95 4.71 7.70 -7.73
CA TYR A 95 4.28 7.69 -9.14
C TYR A 95 5.44 7.30 -10.05
N GLU A 96 6.25 8.22 -10.57
CA GLU A 96 7.27 7.93 -11.58
C GLU A 96 8.45 7.12 -11.04
N ALA A 97 8.84 7.35 -9.78
CA ALA A 97 10.01 6.74 -9.16
C ALA A 97 9.63 5.80 -8.00
N PRO A 98 9.14 4.57 -8.28
CA PRO A 98 8.82 3.58 -7.25
C PRO A 98 10.06 3.06 -6.54
N ILE A 99 9.90 2.47 -5.35
CA ILE A 99 11.00 1.79 -4.66
C ILE A 99 11.42 0.47 -5.34
N VAL A 100 10.49 -0.25 -5.98
CA VAL A 100 10.76 -1.49 -6.72
C VAL A 100 10.33 -1.37 -8.17
N ALA A 101 11.25 -1.66 -9.10
CA ALA A 101 10.97 -1.78 -10.52
C ALA A 101 11.15 -3.23 -11.00
N GLY A 102 10.19 -3.75 -11.75
CA GLY A 102 10.27 -5.10 -12.29
C GLY A 102 10.14 -6.21 -11.24
N GLY A 103 10.49 -7.42 -11.66
CA GLY A 103 10.39 -8.66 -10.89
C GLY A 103 9.53 -9.69 -11.60
N ALA A 104 9.45 -10.89 -11.04
CA ALA A 104 8.62 -11.96 -11.59
C ALA A 104 8.17 -12.95 -10.51
N LEU A 105 7.04 -13.62 -10.79
CA LEU A 105 6.53 -14.73 -10.01
C LEU A 105 6.37 -15.94 -10.93
N THR A 106 6.92 -17.07 -10.53
CA THR A 106 6.67 -18.35 -11.20
C THR A 106 5.47 -19.02 -10.54
N ILE A 107 4.47 -19.37 -11.33
CA ILE A 107 3.27 -20.09 -10.91
C ILE A 107 3.15 -21.41 -11.65
N LEU A 108 2.48 -22.39 -11.05
CA LEU A 108 2.20 -23.67 -11.68
C LEU A 108 0.78 -23.68 -12.25
N VAL A 109 0.63 -23.92 -13.54
CA VAL A 109 -0.67 -24.02 -14.22
C VAL A 109 -0.72 -25.33 -14.99
N GLY A 110 -1.59 -26.25 -14.58
CA GLY A 110 -1.74 -27.55 -15.24
C GLY A 110 -0.45 -28.38 -15.29
N GLY A 111 0.43 -28.25 -14.30
CA GLY A 111 1.71 -28.95 -14.24
C GLY A 111 2.86 -28.29 -15.02
N ALA A 112 2.62 -27.16 -15.69
CA ALA A 112 3.66 -26.37 -16.35
C ALA A 112 3.93 -25.07 -15.59
N GLU A 113 5.20 -24.68 -15.51
CA GLU A 113 5.59 -23.38 -14.98
C GLU A 113 5.19 -22.25 -15.94
N LYS A 114 4.63 -21.18 -15.38
CA LYS A 114 4.35 -19.93 -16.06
C LYS A 114 4.95 -18.78 -15.28
N VAL A 115 5.68 -17.91 -15.96
CA VAL A 115 6.26 -16.71 -15.35
C VAL A 115 5.35 -15.52 -15.58
N VAL A 116 4.93 -14.86 -14.50
CA VAL A 116 4.18 -13.61 -14.49
C VAL A 116 5.14 -12.48 -14.12
N ARG A 117 5.28 -11.48 -15.00
CA ARG A 117 6.16 -10.34 -14.75
C ARG A 117 5.45 -9.32 -13.86
N LEU A 118 6.19 -8.74 -12.93
CA LEU A 118 5.76 -7.59 -12.16
C LEU A 118 6.24 -6.33 -12.85
N THR A 119 5.35 -5.35 -13.01
CA THR A 119 5.74 -4.03 -13.56
C THR A 119 6.51 -3.23 -12.51
N ARG A 120 6.01 -3.19 -11.28
CA ARG A 120 6.53 -2.37 -10.17
C ARG A 120 5.94 -2.79 -8.83
N ALA A 121 6.58 -2.35 -7.75
CA ALA A 121 5.98 -2.28 -6.42
C ALA A 121 6.35 -0.93 -5.80
N HIS A 122 5.40 -0.29 -5.14
CA HIS A 122 5.62 1.02 -4.53
C HIS A 122 4.98 1.11 -3.15
N LEU A 123 5.45 2.07 -2.37
CA LEU A 123 4.93 2.35 -1.04
C LEU A 123 3.84 3.41 -1.10
N GLU A 124 2.79 3.21 -0.33
CA GLU A 124 1.74 4.19 -0.11
C GLU A 124 1.11 4.05 1.27
N GLU A 125 0.38 5.07 1.68
CA GLU A 125 -0.52 4.97 2.83
C GLU A 125 -1.89 4.46 2.42
N ASP A 126 -2.55 3.76 3.33
CA ASP A 126 -3.93 3.33 3.15
C ASP A 126 -4.92 4.44 3.55
N ALA A 127 -6.13 4.37 3.02
CA ALA A 127 -7.24 5.21 3.45
C ALA A 127 -7.88 4.67 4.75
N GLY A 128 -8.81 5.43 5.31
CA GLY A 128 -9.65 4.95 6.41
C GLY A 128 -10.74 3.97 5.94
N LYS A 129 -11.65 3.65 6.86
CA LYS A 129 -12.82 2.80 6.57
C LYS A 129 -14.09 3.62 6.69
N SER A 130 -14.84 3.70 5.60
CA SER A 130 -16.20 4.26 5.57
C SER A 130 -17.23 3.17 5.83
N LEU A 131 -18.32 3.55 6.49
CA LEU A 131 -19.32 2.64 7.03
C LEU A 131 -20.70 3.30 6.78
N HIS A 132 -21.57 2.67 5.99
CA HIS A 132 -22.94 3.12 5.68
C HIS A 132 -23.96 2.40 6.60
N GLU A 133 -25.06 3.05 7.01
CA GLU A 133 -26.00 2.62 8.07
C GLU A 133 -26.32 1.09 8.14
N ASP A 134 -26.59 0.60 9.36
CA ASP A 134 -26.69 -0.81 9.86
C ASP A 134 -25.42 -1.42 10.51
N PHE A 135 -24.86 -0.77 11.55
CA PHE A 135 -23.75 -1.33 12.34
C PHE A 135 -24.17 -2.12 13.57
N HIS A 136 -24.89 -3.22 13.38
CA HIS A 136 -24.99 -4.24 14.41
C HIS A 136 -23.81 -5.23 14.28
N GLY A 137 -22.80 -5.05 15.14
CA GLY A 137 -21.75 -6.07 15.39
C GLY A 137 -20.48 -6.03 14.54
N LEU A 138 -20.18 -4.93 13.84
CA LEU A 138 -18.99 -4.88 12.99
C LEU A 138 -17.77 -4.23 13.65
N THR A 139 -16.66 -4.95 13.51
CA THR A 139 -15.30 -4.57 13.91
C THR A 139 -14.53 -3.93 12.74
N GLY A 140 -13.50 -3.18 13.11
CA GLY A 140 -12.31 -2.83 12.34
C GLY A 140 -11.12 -2.95 13.28
#